data_AF-A0A4P8R577-F1
#
_entry.id   AF-A0A4P8R577-F1
#
_cell.length_a   1.000
_cell.length_b   1.000
_cell.length_c   1.000
_cell.angle_alpha   90.00
_cell.angle_beta   90.00
_cell.angle_gamma   90.00
#
_symmetry.space_group_name_H-M   'P 1'
#
loop_
_entity.id
_entity.type
_entity.pdbx_description
1 polymer ?
#
loop_
_entity_poly.entity_id
_entity_poly.type
_entity_poly.pdbx_seq_one_letter_code
_entity_poly.pdbx_strand_id
1 'polypeptide(L)'
;DVAAFGMETADPAVVAANSLKATSEEVFEAIRLVNRFGAVRGANGLPEILPGINFVHGLMGETKKTFQLNYAFLQKVLDSGLLLRRINIRQVMAFPGTPMYGRDEAAKKHKKLFLDYKERVRKNIDLPMLRKVVPEGTVLRDVMCEVHDREITFGRQIGSYPLLVGIPSLLPLRKFTDITVTGHGMRSITGIPYPLHINSASLTLIRCLPGIGKKAAASIAAGVPYSNRDDFLKRVSEGEKVIDFIEI
;
A
#
# COMPACT_ATOMS: atom_id res chain seq x y z
N ASP A 1 -4.54 7.66 9.30
CA ASP A 1 -5.41 8.43 8.39
C ASP A 1 -4.62 8.97 7.19
N VAL A 2 -5.27 9.74 6.30
CA VAL A 2 -4.71 10.23 5.04
C VAL A 2 -4.96 11.73 4.87
N ALA A 3 -3.88 12.52 4.80
CA ALA A 3 -3.97 13.93 4.41
C ALA A 3 -3.97 14.04 2.88
N ALA A 4 -5.09 14.46 2.28
CA ALA A 4 -5.19 14.57 0.83
C ALA A 4 -4.53 15.86 0.31
N PHE A 5 -3.44 15.72 -0.46
CA PHE A 5 -2.74 16.82 -1.11
C PHE A 5 -3.11 16.89 -2.60
N GLY A 6 -3.70 18.01 -3.00
CA GLY A 6 -3.90 18.39 -4.40
C GLY A 6 -2.62 19.06 -4.91
N MET A 7 -1.79 18.28 -5.60
CA MET A 7 -0.57 18.78 -6.27
C MET A 7 -0.80 18.93 -7.77
N GLU A 8 -1.52 17.96 -8.36
CA GLU A 8 -1.88 17.84 -9.78
C GLU A 8 -0.67 17.63 -10.72
N THR A 9 0.42 18.35 -10.55
CA THR A 9 1.65 18.30 -11.36
C THR A 9 2.86 18.86 -10.61
N ALA A 10 4.06 18.38 -10.93
CA ALA A 10 5.34 18.96 -10.51
C ALA A 10 5.93 19.93 -11.55
N ASP A 11 5.27 20.08 -12.70
CA ASP A 11 5.74 20.94 -13.79
C ASP A 11 5.30 22.40 -13.57
N PRO A 12 6.25 23.34 -13.33
CA PRO A 12 5.92 24.73 -13.05
C PRO A 12 5.19 25.42 -14.21
N ALA A 13 5.44 24.99 -15.46
CA ALA A 13 4.73 25.55 -16.61
C ALA A 13 3.24 25.15 -16.58
N VAL A 14 2.95 23.92 -16.18
CA VAL A 14 1.57 23.43 -16.02
C VAL A 14 0.90 24.06 -14.79
N VAL A 15 1.64 24.25 -13.69
CA VAL A 15 1.16 25.01 -12.50
C VAL A 15 0.67 26.40 -12.91
N ALA A 16 1.52 27.16 -13.61
CA ALA A 16 1.17 28.51 -14.06
C ALA A 16 0.00 28.51 -15.05
N ALA A 17 0.03 27.63 -16.06
CA ALA A 17 -1.02 27.57 -17.08
C ALA A 17 -2.41 27.21 -16.55
N ASN A 18 -2.49 26.53 -15.40
CA ASN A 18 -3.75 26.08 -14.80
C ASN A 18 -4.07 26.80 -13.48
N SER A 19 -3.30 27.84 -13.11
CA SER A 19 -3.48 28.60 -11.86
C SER A 19 -3.51 27.70 -10.61
N LEU A 20 -2.65 26.68 -10.57
CA LEU A 20 -2.54 25.78 -9.42
C LEU A 20 -1.90 26.51 -8.22
N LYS A 21 -2.33 26.13 -7.01
CA LYS A 21 -2.06 26.91 -5.79
C LYS A 21 -0.74 26.57 -5.09
N ALA A 22 -0.11 25.46 -5.44
CA ALA A 22 1.08 24.98 -4.76
C ALA A 22 2.12 24.49 -5.77
N THR A 23 3.37 24.84 -5.49
CA THR A 23 4.56 24.35 -6.20
C THR A 23 4.96 22.96 -5.69
N SER A 24 5.82 22.27 -6.45
CA SER A 24 6.32 20.96 -6.05
C SER A 24 7.16 21.01 -4.77
N GLU A 25 7.86 22.12 -4.57
CA GLU A 25 8.70 22.40 -3.41
C GLU A 25 7.86 22.59 -2.15
N GLU A 26 6.78 23.36 -2.22
CA GLU A 26 5.84 23.55 -1.11
C GLU A 26 5.15 22.24 -0.73
N VAL A 27 4.72 21.45 -1.74
CA VAL A 27 4.12 20.13 -1.50
C VAL A 27 5.14 19.18 -0.87
N PHE A 28 6.40 19.22 -1.30
CA PHE A 28 7.48 18.41 -0.70
C PHE A 28 7.69 18.74 0.78
N GLU A 29 7.74 20.03 1.13
CA GLU A 29 7.87 20.44 2.53
C GLU A 29 6.64 20.07 3.36
N ALA A 30 5.44 20.16 2.80
CA ALA A 30 4.23 19.69 3.47
C ALA A 30 4.27 18.18 3.72
N ILE A 31 4.78 17.38 2.76
CA ILE A 31 4.97 15.92 2.94
C ILE A 31 5.94 15.67 4.08
N ARG A 32 7.06 16.40 4.12
CA ARG A 32 8.06 16.30 5.19
C ARG A 32 7.48 16.62 6.56
N LEU A 33 6.66 17.67 6.65
CA LEU A 33 6.02 18.07 7.89
C LEU A 33 5.03 17.00 8.40
N VAL A 34 4.17 16.47 7.53
CA VAL A 34 3.22 15.41 7.92
C VAL A 34 3.98 14.15 8.35
N ASN A 35 5.01 13.74 7.61
CA ASN A 35 5.80 12.56 7.96
C ASN A 35 6.48 12.68 9.32
N ARG A 36 6.95 13.88 9.70
CA ARG A 36 7.61 14.12 11.00
C ARG A 36 6.77 13.65 12.18
N PHE A 37 5.46 13.78 12.11
CA PHE A 37 4.55 13.43 13.21
C PHE A 37 3.71 12.19 12.91
N GLY A 38 3.31 11.98 11.66
CA GLY A 38 2.33 10.98 11.27
C GLY A 38 2.89 9.65 10.77
N ALA A 39 4.20 9.56 10.50
CA ALA A 39 4.81 8.31 10.04
C ALA A 39 4.93 7.24 11.13
N VAL A 40 4.72 7.61 12.40
CA VAL A 40 4.71 6.68 13.54
C VAL A 40 3.59 5.66 13.37
N ARG A 41 3.88 4.39 13.69
CA ARG A 41 2.90 3.29 13.65
C ARG A 41 1.80 3.56 14.68
N GLY A 42 0.58 3.69 14.20
CA GLY A 42 -0.61 3.85 15.04
C GLY A 42 -1.20 2.52 15.52
N ALA A 43 -2.22 2.63 16.37
CA ALA A 43 -2.84 1.49 17.06
C ALA A 43 -3.42 0.43 16.12
N ASN A 44 -3.87 0.81 14.91
CA ASN A 44 -4.46 -0.10 13.94
C ASN A 44 -3.43 -0.82 13.05
N GLY A 45 -2.14 -0.63 13.29
CA GLY A 45 -1.06 -1.22 12.50
C GLY A 45 -0.65 -0.40 11.27
N LEU A 46 -1.30 0.72 10.97
CA LEU A 46 -0.88 1.64 9.93
C LEU A 46 -0.28 2.91 10.54
N PRO A 47 0.47 3.71 9.77
CA PRO A 47 0.92 5.01 10.27
C PRO A 47 -0.24 5.94 10.63
N GLU A 48 -0.06 6.74 11.68
CA GLU A 48 -1.08 7.63 12.26
C GLU A 48 -1.69 8.57 11.22
N ILE A 49 -0.86 9.22 10.40
CA ILE A 49 -1.33 10.01 9.27
C ILE A 49 -0.25 10.13 8.21
N LEU A 50 -0.61 9.90 6.95
CA LEU A 50 0.32 10.06 5.84
C LEU A 50 -0.30 10.89 4.72
N PRO A 51 0.52 11.65 3.97
CA PRO A 51 0.03 12.39 2.83
C PRO A 51 -0.35 11.46 1.68
N GLY A 52 -1.43 11.78 0.98
CA GLY A 52 -1.83 11.17 -0.27
C GLY A 52 -1.75 12.21 -1.39
N ILE A 53 -1.13 11.86 -2.52
CA ILE A 53 -0.90 12.79 -3.63
C ILE A 53 -1.83 12.48 -4.79
N ASN A 54 -2.35 13.52 -5.44
CA ASN A 54 -3.13 13.42 -6.65
C ASN A 54 -2.43 14.10 -7.84
N PHE A 55 -2.20 13.35 -8.92
CA PHE A 55 -1.74 13.86 -10.22
C PHE A 55 -2.86 13.82 -11.24
N VAL A 56 -2.94 14.86 -12.06
CA VAL A 56 -3.90 14.99 -13.17
C VAL A 56 -3.13 15.28 -14.44
N HIS A 57 -3.13 14.32 -15.37
CA HIS A 57 -2.47 14.43 -16.66
C HIS A 57 -3.41 14.95 -17.75
N GLY A 58 -2.81 15.59 -18.76
CA GLY A 58 -3.51 16.21 -19.88
C GLY A 58 -3.97 17.65 -19.63
N LEU A 59 -3.49 18.29 -18.56
CA LEU A 59 -3.74 19.69 -18.25
C LEU A 59 -3.12 20.65 -19.29
N MET A 60 -3.57 21.91 -19.29
CA MET A 60 -3.02 22.93 -20.19
C MET A 60 -1.51 23.08 -19.99
N GLY A 61 -0.76 23.15 -21.09
CA GLY A 61 0.71 23.27 -21.05
C GLY A 61 1.46 21.95 -20.82
N GLU A 62 0.78 20.81 -20.64
CA GLU A 62 1.46 19.52 -20.45
C GLU A 62 2.29 19.12 -21.68
N THR A 63 3.53 18.69 -21.42
CA THR A 63 4.44 18.14 -22.43
C THR A 63 4.98 16.79 -21.99
N LYS A 64 5.77 16.13 -22.86
CA LYS A 64 6.50 14.90 -22.45
C LYS A 64 7.41 15.14 -21.23
N LYS A 65 7.93 16.36 -21.05
CA LYS A 65 8.77 16.74 -19.90
C LYS A 65 8.00 16.69 -18.59
N THR A 66 6.69 17.00 -18.61
CA THR A 66 5.83 16.95 -17.42
C THR A 66 5.83 15.57 -16.75
N PHE A 67 5.79 14.50 -17.53
CA PHE A 67 5.88 13.12 -17.00
C PHE A 67 7.22 12.85 -16.32
N GLN A 68 8.32 13.40 -16.85
CA GLN A 68 9.65 13.26 -16.26
C GLN A 68 9.73 14.01 -14.92
N LEU A 69 9.23 15.24 -14.87
CA LEU A 69 9.21 16.06 -13.65
C LEU A 69 8.34 15.43 -12.55
N ASN A 70 7.14 14.96 -12.90
CA ASN A 70 6.25 14.29 -11.95
C ASN A 70 6.88 13.00 -11.41
N TYR A 71 7.53 12.22 -12.27
CA TYR A 71 8.24 11.02 -11.84
C TYR A 71 9.42 11.38 -10.93
N ALA A 72 10.24 12.37 -11.30
CA ALA A 72 11.39 12.80 -10.52
C ALA A 72 10.99 13.30 -9.13
N PHE A 73 9.87 14.02 -9.03
CA PHE A 73 9.30 14.42 -7.75
C PHE A 73 8.94 13.21 -6.87
N LEU A 74 8.21 12.23 -7.42
CA LEU A 74 7.85 11.01 -6.69
C LEU A 74 9.07 10.20 -6.26
N GLN A 75 10.07 10.11 -7.14
CA GLN A 75 11.34 9.45 -6.85
C GLN A 75 12.07 10.17 -5.71
N LYS A 76 12.16 11.50 -5.75
CA LYS A 76 12.75 12.32 -4.67
C LYS A 76 12.07 12.07 -3.33
N VAL A 77 10.74 11.98 -3.28
CA VAL A 77 9.99 11.67 -2.05
C VAL A 77 10.39 10.29 -1.50
N LEU A 78 10.41 9.26 -2.36
CA LEU A 78 10.79 7.91 -1.97
C LEU A 78 12.25 7.82 -1.48
N ASP A 79 13.18 8.46 -2.21
CA ASP A 79 14.62 8.45 -1.91
C ASP A 79 14.93 9.21 -0.62
N SER A 80 14.11 10.21 -0.28
CA SER A 80 14.22 10.95 0.99
C SER A 80 13.68 10.17 2.19
N GLY A 81 13.22 8.94 2.00
CA GLY A 81 12.63 8.10 3.06
C GLY A 81 11.25 8.57 3.52
N LEU A 82 10.63 9.52 2.82
CA LEU A 82 9.30 10.03 3.14
C LEU A 82 8.24 9.05 2.66
N LEU A 83 7.20 8.88 3.47
CA LEU A 83 6.10 7.99 3.19
C LEU A 83 4.94 8.74 2.57
N LEU A 84 4.36 8.14 1.53
CA LEU A 84 3.06 8.52 0.98
C LEU A 84 2.09 7.39 1.22
N ARG A 85 0.87 7.73 1.63
CA ARG A 85 -0.19 6.74 1.79
C ARG A 85 -0.66 6.18 0.46
N ARG A 86 -0.83 7.07 -0.52
CA ARG A 86 -1.48 6.77 -1.79
C ARG A 86 -1.07 7.79 -2.84
N ILE A 87 -0.83 7.31 -4.04
CA ILE A 87 -0.63 8.14 -5.22
C ILE A 87 -1.80 7.87 -6.17
N ASN A 88 -2.54 8.91 -6.52
CA ASN A 88 -3.62 8.84 -7.49
C ASN A 88 -3.14 9.48 -8.79
N ILE A 89 -3.14 8.72 -9.88
CA ILE A 89 -2.78 9.20 -11.21
C ILE A 89 -4.02 9.12 -12.10
N ARG A 90 -4.53 10.29 -12.50
CA ARG A 90 -5.74 10.45 -13.31
C ARG A 90 -5.44 11.21 -14.58
N GLN A 91 -6.35 11.14 -15.55
CA GLN A 91 -6.38 12.06 -16.68
C GLN A 91 -7.47 13.10 -16.43
N VAL A 92 -7.26 14.30 -16.96
CA VAL A 92 -8.25 15.37 -16.95
C VAL A 92 -9.52 14.94 -17.68
N MET A 93 -10.66 15.44 -17.22
CA MET A 93 -11.92 15.37 -17.95
C MET A 93 -12.38 16.81 -18.20
N ALA A 94 -12.57 17.15 -19.47
CA ALA A 94 -13.05 18.45 -19.89
C ALA A 94 -14.58 18.45 -19.95
N PHE A 95 -15.22 19.29 -19.13
CA PHE A 95 -16.67 19.46 -19.12
C PHE A 95 -17.07 20.79 -19.80
N PRO A 96 -18.19 20.84 -20.54
CA PRO A 96 -18.70 22.08 -21.13
C PRO A 96 -18.78 23.22 -20.11
N GLY A 97 -18.34 24.42 -20.51
CA GLY A 97 -18.32 25.61 -19.65
C GLY A 97 -17.13 25.72 -18.69
N THR A 98 -16.23 24.72 -18.64
CA THR A 98 -14.98 24.84 -17.87
C THR A 98 -13.85 25.45 -18.71
N PRO A 99 -12.86 26.12 -18.12
CA PRO A 99 -11.68 26.62 -18.84
C PRO A 99 -10.90 25.52 -19.60
N MET A 100 -11.07 24.27 -19.19
CA MET A 100 -10.43 23.10 -19.80
C MET A 100 -11.18 22.58 -21.04
N TYR A 101 -12.42 23.03 -21.27
CA TYR A 101 -13.24 22.57 -22.39
C TYR A 101 -12.59 22.90 -23.74
N GLY A 102 -12.36 21.87 -24.56
CA GLY A 102 -11.67 22.00 -25.85
C GLY A 102 -10.16 22.20 -25.74
N ARG A 103 -9.56 22.07 -24.55
CA ARG A 103 -8.11 22.21 -24.31
C ARG A 103 -7.45 20.95 -23.76
N ASP A 104 -8.15 19.82 -23.76
CA ASP A 104 -7.74 18.53 -23.20
C ASP A 104 -7.04 17.61 -24.22
N GLU A 105 -6.64 18.14 -25.37
CA GLU A 105 -6.00 17.38 -26.44
C GLU A 105 -4.75 16.63 -25.98
N ALA A 106 -4.00 17.20 -25.02
CA ALA A 106 -2.84 16.57 -24.41
C ALA A 106 -3.17 15.19 -23.80
N ALA A 107 -4.34 15.02 -23.20
CA ALA A 107 -4.78 13.75 -22.62
C ALA A 107 -4.90 12.64 -23.68
N LYS A 108 -5.42 12.99 -24.87
CA LYS A 108 -5.54 12.05 -25.99
C LYS A 108 -4.18 11.80 -26.64
N LYS A 109 -3.44 12.87 -26.92
CA LYS A 109 -2.12 12.83 -27.58
C LYS A 109 -1.09 12.02 -26.80
N HIS A 110 -1.07 12.14 -25.47
CA HIS A 110 -0.10 11.48 -24.61
C HIS A 110 -0.62 10.18 -23.98
N LYS A 111 -1.72 9.60 -24.48
CA LYS A 111 -2.36 8.41 -23.88
C LYS A 111 -1.39 7.24 -23.66
N LYS A 112 -0.56 6.90 -24.65
CA LYS A 112 0.44 5.81 -24.50
C LYS A 112 1.47 6.15 -23.43
N LEU A 113 2.04 7.35 -23.48
CA LEU A 113 3.00 7.85 -22.49
C LEU A 113 2.42 7.85 -21.07
N PHE A 114 1.14 8.20 -20.92
CA PHE A 114 0.42 8.15 -19.65
C PHE A 114 0.31 6.74 -19.09
N LEU A 115 0.00 5.75 -19.92
CA LEU A 115 -0.06 4.35 -19.49
C LEU A 115 1.30 3.84 -19.05
N ASP A 116 2.35 4.11 -19.83
CA ASP A 116 3.73 3.73 -19.51
C ASP A 116 4.20 4.39 -18.20
N TYR A 117 3.92 5.68 -18.03
CA TYR A 117 4.18 6.42 -16.80
C TYR A 117 3.47 5.80 -15.60
N LYS A 118 2.16 5.50 -15.73
CA LYS A 118 1.35 4.93 -14.66
C LYS A 118 1.86 3.55 -14.24
N GLU A 119 2.26 2.71 -15.20
CA GLU A 119 2.86 1.41 -14.90
C GLU A 119 4.21 1.56 -14.20
N ARG A 120 5.05 2.48 -14.67
CA ARG A 120 6.36 2.77 -14.07
C ARG A 120 6.23 3.25 -12.63
N VAL A 121 5.31 4.20 -12.35
CA VAL A 121 5.04 4.66 -10.97
C VAL A 121 4.57 3.50 -10.10
N ARG A 122 3.67 2.66 -10.60
CA ARG A 122 3.17 1.52 -9.81
C ARG A 122 4.26 0.54 -9.40
N LYS A 123 5.16 0.20 -10.33
CA LYS A 123 6.24 -0.77 -10.08
C LYS A 123 7.35 -0.18 -9.21
N ASN A 124 7.76 1.06 -9.50
CA ASN A 124 8.98 1.62 -8.95
C ASN A 124 8.75 2.58 -7.79
N ILE A 125 7.52 3.07 -7.60
CA ILE A 125 7.16 3.98 -6.51
C ILE A 125 6.11 3.35 -5.61
N ASP A 126 4.91 3.02 -6.12
CA ASP A 126 3.80 2.54 -5.26
C ASP A 126 4.17 1.26 -4.49
N LEU A 127 4.73 0.25 -5.16
CA LEU A 127 5.08 -1.02 -4.52
C LEU A 127 6.20 -0.86 -3.46
N PRO A 128 7.35 -0.21 -3.75
CA PRO A 128 8.34 0.10 -2.73
C PRO A 128 7.79 0.96 -1.58
N MET A 129 6.93 1.93 -1.89
CA MET A 129 6.28 2.78 -0.88
C MET A 129 5.38 1.95 0.03
N LEU A 130 4.54 1.07 -0.53
CA LEU A 130 3.64 0.21 0.22
C LEU A 130 4.40 -0.71 1.18
N ARG A 131 5.52 -1.28 0.74
CA ARG A 131 6.41 -2.10 1.58
C ARG A 131 6.98 -1.32 2.77
N LYS A 132 7.27 -0.03 2.60
CA LYS A 132 7.72 0.85 3.70
C LYS A 132 6.57 1.23 4.63
N VAL A 133 5.39 1.53 4.08
CA VAL A 133 4.20 1.93 4.86
C VAL A 133 3.70 0.79 5.75
N VAL A 134 3.71 -0.44 5.24
CA VAL A 134 3.17 -1.62 5.95
C VAL A 134 4.07 -2.83 5.67
N PRO A 135 5.25 -2.95 6.32
CA PRO A 135 6.17 -4.06 6.08
C PRO A 135 5.57 -5.42 6.48
N GLU A 136 6.15 -6.50 5.97
CA GLU A 136 5.83 -7.86 6.44
C GLU A 136 6.05 -7.97 7.97
N GLY A 137 5.20 -8.75 8.64
CA GLY A 137 5.15 -8.84 10.10
C GLY A 137 4.33 -7.73 10.78
N THR A 138 3.88 -6.69 10.04
CA THR A 138 2.94 -5.71 10.61
C THR A 138 1.63 -6.40 10.96
N VAL A 139 1.12 -6.17 12.17
CA VAL A 139 -0.24 -6.59 12.56
C VAL A 139 -1.21 -5.47 12.25
N LEU A 140 -2.13 -5.69 11.30
CA LEU A 140 -3.27 -4.80 11.08
C LEU A 140 -4.44 -5.24 11.94
N ARG A 141 -5.00 -4.30 12.70
CA ARG A 141 -6.14 -4.56 13.59
C ARG A 141 -7.47 -4.35 12.90
N ASP A 142 -8.50 -5.09 13.29
CA ASP A 142 -9.88 -4.86 12.87
C ASP A 142 -10.07 -4.86 11.34
N VAL A 143 -9.53 -5.87 10.66
CA VAL A 143 -9.82 -6.10 9.23
C VAL A 143 -11.17 -6.78 9.11
N MET A 144 -12.14 -6.11 8.49
CA MET A 144 -13.45 -6.68 8.20
C MET A 144 -13.36 -7.61 6.99
N CYS A 145 -13.77 -8.86 7.14
CA CYS A 145 -13.92 -9.82 6.04
C CYS A 145 -15.13 -9.44 5.18
N GLU A 146 -14.92 -9.08 3.92
CA GLU A 146 -15.97 -8.50 3.07
C GLU A 146 -16.53 -9.49 2.05
N VAL A 147 -15.66 -10.24 1.37
CA VAL A 147 -16.05 -11.10 0.26
C VAL A 147 -15.11 -12.30 0.14
N HIS A 148 -15.66 -13.43 -0.32
CA HIS A 148 -14.87 -14.58 -0.77
C HIS A 148 -14.72 -14.55 -2.28
N ASP A 149 -13.52 -14.87 -2.74
CA ASP A 149 -13.26 -15.21 -4.14
C ASP A 149 -12.35 -16.43 -4.15
N ARG A 150 -12.89 -17.56 -4.64
CA ARG A 150 -12.26 -18.89 -4.53
C ARG A 150 -11.94 -19.19 -3.05
N GLU A 151 -10.72 -19.65 -2.77
CA GLU A 151 -10.22 -19.99 -1.42
C GLU A 151 -9.63 -18.78 -0.65
N ILE A 152 -9.93 -17.55 -1.09
CA ILE A 152 -9.39 -16.32 -0.51
C ILE A 152 -10.52 -15.48 0.07
N THR A 153 -10.33 -15.03 1.31
CA THR A 153 -11.13 -13.96 1.89
C THR A 153 -10.46 -12.62 1.61
N PHE A 154 -11.21 -11.69 1.04
CA PHE A 154 -10.81 -10.31 0.91
C PHE A 154 -11.43 -9.46 2.01
N GLY A 155 -10.62 -8.63 2.63
CA GLY A 155 -11.04 -7.76 3.71
C GLY A 155 -10.31 -6.42 3.73
N ARG A 156 -10.85 -5.47 4.49
CA ARG A 156 -10.32 -4.11 4.65
C ARG A 156 -10.60 -3.61 6.06
N GLN A 157 -9.72 -2.74 6.57
CA GLN A 157 -10.01 -1.96 7.77
C GLN A 157 -11.06 -0.89 7.44
N ILE A 158 -11.82 -0.45 8.45
CA ILE A 158 -12.65 0.75 8.34
C ILE A 158 -11.74 1.98 8.34
N GLY A 159 -11.92 2.86 7.36
CA GLY A 159 -11.21 4.13 7.31
C GLY A 159 -11.03 4.70 5.92
N SER A 160 -10.33 5.82 5.84
CA SER A 160 -9.99 6.49 4.58
C SER A 160 -8.92 5.70 3.82
N TYR A 161 -9.22 5.37 2.56
CA TYR A 161 -8.32 4.62 1.66
C TYR A 161 -7.71 3.35 2.30
N PRO A 162 -8.56 2.40 2.74
CA PRO A 162 -8.09 1.19 3.38
C PRO A 162 -7.38 0.27 2.37
N LEU A 163 -6.43 -0.53 2.86
CA LEU A 163 -5.73 -1.50 2.05
C LEU A 163 -6.59 -2.75 1.88
N LEU A 164 -6.66 -3.25 0.64
CA LEU A 164 -7.23 -4.55 0.37
C LEU A 164 -6.28 -5.63 0.89
N VAL A 165 -6.77 -6.49 1.78
CA VAL A 165 -6.05 -7.64 2.32
C VAL A 165 -6.61 -8.91 1.70
N GLY A 166 -5.74 -9.73 1.10
CA GLY A 166 -6.07 -11.09 0.69
C GLY A 166 -5.60 -12.12 1.72
N ILE A 167 -6.52 -12.89 2.27
CA ILE A 167 -6.26 -13.92 3.29
C ILE A 167 -6.51 -15.30 2.67
N PRO A 168 -5.52 -16.21 2.59
CA PRO A 168 -5.66 -17.50 1.93
C PRO A 168 -6.37 -18.53 2.83
N SER A 169 -7.57 -18.16 3.28
CA SER A 169 -8.49 -18.96 4.10
C SER A 169 -9.91 -18.37 3.97
N LEU A 170 -10.93 -19.21 4.12
CA LEU A 170 -12.33 -18.80 4.14
C LEU A 170 -12.74 -18.41 5.57
N LEU A 171 -12.63 -17.11 5.88
CA LEU A 171 -13.04 -16.57 7.17
C LEU A 171 -14.51 -16.14 7.14
N PRO A 172 -15.22 -16.14 8.28
CA PRO A 172 -16.59 -15.65 8.34
C PRO A 172 -16.72 -14.21 7.84
N LEU A 173 -17.63 -13.98 6.90
CA LEU A 173 -17.89 -12.64 6.36
C LEU A 173 -18.54 -11.73 7.42
N ARG A 174 -18.30 -10.42 7.27
CA ARG A 174 -18.77 -9.35 8.18
C ARG A 174 -18.28 -9.48 9.62
N LYS A 175 -17.22 -10.26 9.83
CA LYS A 175 -16.49 -10.34 11.10
C LYS A 175 -15.17 -9.60 10.96
N PHE A 176 -14.72 -9.05 12.08
CA PHE A 176 -13.41 -8.43 12.20
C PHE A 176 -12.39 -9.47 12.63
N THR A 177 -11.19 -9.38 12.07
CA THR A 177 -10.06 -10.21 12.43
C THR A 177 -8.79 -9.37 12.35
N ASP A 178 -7.85 -9.62 13.26
CA ASP A 178 -6.52 -9.06 13.14
C ASP A 178 -5.72 -9.89 12.15
N ILE A 179 -4.84 -9.25 11.38
CA ILE A 179 -4.03 -9.94 10.38
C ILE A 179 -2.57 -9.56 10.46
N THR A 180 -1.70 -10.56 10.37
CA THR A 180 -0.26 -10.37 10.13
C THR A 180 -0.05 -10.20 8.64
N VAL A 181 0.64 -9.13 8.24
CA VAL A 181 1.01 -8.88 6.84
C VAL A 181 2.13 -9.83 6.42
N THR A 182 1.93 -10.52 5.30
CA THR A 182 2.84 -11.56 4.79
C THR A 182 3.41 -11.26 3.42
N GLY A 183 2.95 -10.19 2.77
CA GLY A 183 3.45 -9.79 1.47
C GLY A 183 2.62 -8.67 0.82
N HIS A 184 3.05 -8.27 -0.37
CA HIS A 184 2.50 -7.12 -1.08
C HIS A 184 2.20 -7.45 -2.53
N GLY A 185 0.97 -7.14 -2.95
CA GLY A 185 0.62 -6.95 -4.35
C GLY A 185 0.88 -5.52 -4.80
N MET A 186 0.48 -5.20 -6.03
CA MET A 186 0.69 -3.85 -6.59
C MET A 186 -0.05 -2.74 -5.82
N ARG A 187 -1.21 -3.05 -5.24
CA ARG A 187 -2.07 -2.11 -4.48
C ARG A 187 -2.84 -2.79 -3.34
N SER A 188 -2.39 -3.97 -2.96
CA SER A 188 -3.01 -4.83 -1.96
C SER A 188 -1.90 -5.46 -1.15
N ILE A 189 -2.28 -6.06 -0.02
CA ILE A 189 -1.40 -6.87 0.80
C ILE A 189 -1.98 -8.27 0.92
N THR A 190 -1.12 -9.22 1.22
CA THR A 190 -1.53 -10.53 1.70
C THR A 190 -1.33 -10.60 3.20
N GLY A 191 -2.17 -11.37 3.87
CA GLY A 191 -2.05 -11.58 5.31
C GLY A 191 -2.65 -12.90 5.77
N ILE A 192 -2.37 -13.22 7.02
CA ILE A 192 -2.92 -14.38 7.74
C ILE A 192 -3.53 -13.91 9.06
N PRO A 193 -4.49 -14.65 9.64
CA PRO A 193 -5.05 -14.32 10.95
C PRO A 193 -3.94 -14.13 12.01
N TYR A 194 -4.13 -13.15 12.87
CA TYR A 194 -3.26 -12.88 14.02
C TYR A 194 -4.04 -12.99 15.35
N PRO A 195 -3.50 -13.71 16.34
CA PRO A 195 -2.42 -14.68 16.19
C PRO A 195 -2.86 -15.86 15.31
N LEU A 196 -1.91 -16.53 14.66
CA LEU A 196 -2.19 -17.78 13.95
C LEU A 196 -2.15 -18.94 14.95
N HIS A 197 -3.29 -19.59 15.20
CA HIS A 197 -3.35 -20.80 16.02
C HIS A 197 -2.61 -21.96 15.33
N ILE A 198 -1.35 -22.19 15.68
CA ILE A 198 -0.44 -23.05 14.90
C ILE A 198 -0.90 -24.50 14.89
N ASN A 199 -1.48 -24.97 15.99
CA ASN A 199 -1.93 -26.36 16.17
C ASN A 199 -3.16 -26.73 15.31
N SER A 200 -3.91 -25.74 14.82
CA SER A 200 -5.07 -25.94 13.94
C SER A 200 -4.92 -25.30 12.57
N ALA A 201 -3.79 -24.62 12.31
CA ALA A 201 -3.57 -23.89 11.07
C ALA A 201 -3.37 -24.84 9.88
N SER A 202 -3.91 -24.46 8.72
CA SER A 202 -3.64 -25.17 7.48
C SER A 202 -2.19 -24.97 7.02
N LEU A 203 -1.64 -25.94 6.28
CA LEU A 203 -0.31 -25.81 5.68
C LEU A 203 -0.18 -24.55 4.81
N THR A 204 -1.26 -24.12 4.15
CA THR A 204 -1.30 -22.88 3.36
C THR A 204 -1.03 -21.65 4.23
N LEU A 205 -1.65 -21.55 5.41
CA LEU A 205 -1.44 -20.44 6.34
C LEU A 205 -0.02 -20.47 6.94
N ILE A 206 0.46 -21.65 7.35
CA ILE A 206 1.81 -21.81 7.91
C ILE A 206 2.88 -21.39 6.89
N ARG A 207 2.68 -21.70 5.61
CA ARG A 207 3.58 -21.28 4.51
C ARG A 207 3.65 -19.76 4.31
N CYS A 208 2.64 -19.03 4.77
CA CYS A 208 2.60 -17.58 4.66
C CYS A 208 3.27 -16.89 5.85
N LEU A 209 3.68 -17.60 6.91
CA LEU A 209 4.35 -16.96 8.04
C LEU A 209 5.60 -16.19 7.59
N PRO A 210 5.80 -14.95 8.08
CA PRO A 210 6.95 -14.13 7.69
C PRO A 210 8.28 -14.86 7.93
N GLY A 211 9.15 -14.86 6.92
CA GLY A 211 10.48 -15.48 7.02
C GLY A 211 10.50 -17.02 6.96
N ILE A 212 9.38 -17.68 6.72
CA ILE A 212 9.29 -19.16 6.64
C ILE A 212 9.28 -19.64 5.19
N GLY A 213 10.23 -20.52 4.86
CA GLY A 213 10.30 -21.19 3.57
C GLY A 213 9.40 -22.43 3.50
N LYS A 214 9.20 -22.96 2.27
CA LYS A 214 8.36 -24.14 2.02
C LYS A 214 8.73 -25.37 2.87
N LYS A 215 10.02 -25.64 3.05
CA LYS A 215 10.53 -26.77 3.83
C LYS A 215 10.25 -26.60 5.33
N ALA A 216 10.57 -25.42 5.87
CA ALA A 216 10.30 -25.08 7.26
C ALA A 216 8.80 -25.16 7.59
N ALA A 217 7.93 -24.62 6.73
CA ALA A 217 6.48 -24.73 6.90
C ALA A 217 5.97 -26.18 6.95
N ALA A 218 6.53 -27.06 6.11
CA ALA A 218 6.18 -28.48 6.13
C ALA A 218 6.65 -29.17 7.43
N SER A 219 7.83 -28.82 7.92
CA SER A 219 8.36 -29.30 9.20
C SER A 219 7.49 -28.84 10.37
N ILE A 220 7.04 -27.58 10.35
CA ILE A 220 6.13 -27.03 11.38
C ILE A 220 4.80 -27.80 11.36
N ALA A 221 4.19 -27.96 10.18
CA ALA A 221 2.92 -28.68 10.06
C ALA A 221 3.03 -30.16 10.51
N ALA A 222 4.16 -30.82 10.23
CA ALA A 222 4.40 -32.19 10.67
C ALA A 222 4.67 -32.32 12.18
N GLY A 223 5.06 -31.22 12.84
CA GLY A 223 5.33 -31.18 14.28
C GLY A 223 4.10 -30.93 15.15
N VAL A 224 2.97 -30.53 14.58
CA VAL A 224 1.73 -30.30 15.34
C VAL A 224 1.26 -31.62 16.00
N PRO A 225 0.83 -31.62 17.29
CA PRO A 225 0.70 -30.46 18.16
C PRO A 225 1.98 -30.06 18.91
N TYR A 226 2.05 -28.76 19.23
CA TYR A 226 3.00 -28.16 20.16
C TYR A 226 2.32 -27.88 21.49
N SER A 227 3.01 -28.15 22.60
CA SER A 227 2.43 -28.04 23.95
C SER A 227 2.55 -26.63 24.55
N ASN A 228 3.60 -25.91 24.23
CA ASN A 228 3.87 -24.54 24.68
C ASN A 228 4.97 -23.90 23.82
N ARG A 229 5.29 -22.64 24.11
CA ARG A 229 6.33 -21.88 23.40
C ARG A 229 7.71 -22.56 23.43
N ASP A 230 8.13 -23.10 24.58
CA ASP A 230 9.43 -23.75 24.70
C ASP A 230 9.52 -25.03 23.85
N ASP A 231 8.44 -25.81 23.80
CA ASP A 231 8.33 -27.00 22.94
C ASP A 231 8.44 -26.63 21.46
N PHE A 232 7.74 -25.57 21.04
CA PHE A 232 7.83 -25.06 19.67
C PHE A 232 9.25 -24.60 19.32
N LEU A 233 9.88 -23.78 20.17
CA LEU A 233 11.23 -23.26 19.93
C LEU A 233 12.30 -24.35 19.90
N LYS A 234 12.14 -25.43 20.69
CA LYS A 234 13.04 -26.59 20.66
C LYS A 234 12.94 -27.40 19.38
N ARG A 235 11.73 -27.47 18.79
CA ARG A 235 11.43 -28.35 17.65
C ARG A 235 11.49 -27.65 16.30
N VAL A 236 11.41 -26.33 16.28
CA VAL A 236 11.37 -25.50 15.06
C VAL A 236 12.58 -24.58 15.03
N SER A 237 13.53 -24.87 14.13
CA SER A 237 14.77 -24.09 13.95
C SER A 237 14.53 -22.60 13.71
N GLU A 238 13.49 -22.26 12.97
CA GLU A 238 13.10 -20.87 12.67
C GLU A 238 12.07 -20.32 13.67
N GLY A 239 11.86 -20.98 14.81
CA GLY A 239 10.76 -20.69 15.73
C GLY A 239 10.78 -19.26 16.27
N GLU A 240 11.97 -18.75 16.62
CA GLU A 240 12.17 -17.37 17.09
C GLU A 240 11.66 -16.30 16.11
N LYS A 241 11.67 -16.59 14.79
CA LYS A 241 11.22 -15.63 13.78
C LYS A 241 9.70 -15.48 13.73
N VAL A 242 8.97 -16.47 14.24
CA VAL A 242 7.51 -16.55 14.06
C VAL A 242 6.72 -16.68 15.35
N ILE A 243 7.40 -16.89 16.49
CA ILE A 243 6.76 -17.09 17.79
C ILE A 243 5.83 -15.94 18.17
N ASP A 244 6.13 -14.72 17.71
CA ASP A 244 5.33 -13.52 17.97
C ASP A 244 4.07 -13.43 17.11
N PHE A 245 3.97 -14.22 16.03
CA PHE A 245 2.83 -14.23 15.10
C PHE A 245 1.84 -15.37 15.37
N ILE A 246 2.17 -16.29 16.27
CA ILE A 246 1.41 -17.52 16.48
C ILE A 246 0.88 -17.64 17.91
N GLU A 247 -0.13 -18.49 18.06
CA GLU A 247 -0.63 -18.98 19.34
C GLU A 247 -0.58 -20.51 19.33
N ILE A 248 -0.15 -21.10 20.45
CA ILE A 248 0.10 -22.54 20.62
C ILE A 248 -1.01 -23.13 21.50
#